data_AF-A0A7Y3AII9-F1
#
_entry.id   AF-A0A7Y3AII9-F1
#
_cell.length_a   1.000
_cell.length_b   1.000
_cell.length_c   1.000
_cell.angle_alpha   90.00
_cell.angle_beta   90.00
_cell.angle_gamma   90.00
#
_symmetry.space_group_name_H-M   'P 1'
#
loop_
_entity.id
_entity.type
_entity.pdbx_description
1 polymer ?
#
loop_
_entity_poly.entity_id
_entity_poly.type
_entity_poly.pdbx_seq_one_letter_code
_entity_poly.pdbx_strand_id
1 'polypeptide(L)' 'MKSTNPNSVLGLLNIWGLSTEAEKREIIDQFIQEHGDHYTKFEFAKFLRNKFRAPQLPHNEMLVKS' A
#
# COMPACT_ATOMS: atom_id res chain seq x y z
N MET A 1 -3.73 17.62 12.26
CA MET A 1 -3.73 16.17 11.91
C MET A 1 -2.40 15.85 11.22
N LYS A 2 -1.58 14.94 11.75
CA LYS A 2 -0.31 14.55 11.10
C LYS A 2 -0.65 13.79 9.82
N SER A 3 -0.41 14.42 8.67
CA SER A 3 -0.56 13.79 7.37
C SER A 3 0.48 12.69 7.22
N THR A 4 0.06 11.44 7.29
CA THR A 4 0.93 10.28 7.08
C THR A 4 1.18 10.15 5.59
N ASN A 5 2.36 10.55 5.10
CA ASN A 5 2.70 10.45 3.68
C ASN A 5 3.05 8.99 3.31
N PRO A 6 2.22 8.26 2.55
CA PRO A 6 2.48 6.86 2.20
C PRO A 6 3.67 6.69 1.24
N ASN A 7 4.22 7.78 0.70
CA ASN A 7 5.42 7.76 -0.15
C ASN A 7 6.73 7.77 0.65
N SER A 8 6.68 7.90 1.98
CA SER A 8 7.86 7.84 2.85
C SER A 8 7.86 6.55 3.65
N VAL A 9 9.04 5.98 3.89
CA VAL A 9 9.22 4.77 4.72
C VAL A 9 8.54 4.93 6.10
N LEU A 10 8.67 6.11 6.71
CA LEU A 10 7.99 6.44 7.98
C LEU A 10 6.46 6.40 7.88
N GLY A 11 5.89 6.79 6.74
CA GLY A 11 4.46 6.75 6.54
C GLY A 11 3.94 5.33 6.36
N LEU A 12 4.66 4.49 5.63
CA LEU A 12 4.34 3.06 5.52
C LEU A 12 4.42 2.36 6.88
N LEU A 13 5.44 2.67 7.69
CA LEU A 13 5.56 2.13 9.06
C LEU A 13 4.44 2.62 9.97
N ASN A 14 4.00 3.87 9.85
CA ASN A 14 2.89 4.39 10.64
C ASN A 14 1.56 3.73 10.21
N ILE A 15 1.32 3.55 8.91
CA ILE A 15 0.14 2.83 8.42
C ILE A 15 0.17 1.38 8.91
N TRP A 16 1.31 0.70 8.78
CA TRP A 16 1.48 -0.66 9.29
C TRP A 16 1.27 -0.76 10.81
N GLY A 17 1.75 0.23 11.58
CA GLY A 17 1.54 0.30 13.02
C GLY A 17 0.10 0.57 13.43
N LEU A 18 -0.69 1.21 12.57
CA LEU A 18 -2.12 1.48 12.77
C LEU A 18 -3.02 0.33 12.27
N SER A 19 -2.53 -0.51 11.35
CA SER A 19 -3.24 -1.69 10.87
C SER A 19 -3.42 -2.73 11.97
N THR A 20 -4.59 -3.36 11.98
CA THR A 20 -4.90 -4.50 12.83
C THR A 20 -4.11 -5.73 12.40
N GLU A 21 -3.95 -6.69 13.32
CA GLU A 21 -3.28 -7.97 13.01
C GLU A 21 -3.99 -8.74 11.89
N ALA A 22 -5.31 -8.62 11.77
CA ALA A 22 -6.09 -9.21 10.69
C ALA A 22 -5.74 -8.58 9.33
N GLU A 23 -5.66 -7.25 9.25
CA GLU A 23 -5.26 -6.55 8.02
C GLU A 23 -3.83 -6.89 7.62
N LYS A 24 -2.89 -6.92 8.58
CA LYS A 24 -1.50 -7.32 8.30
C LYS A 24 -1.43 -8.73 7.73
N ARG A 25 -2.20 -9.66 8.29
CA ARG A 25 -2.26 -11.04 7.81
C ARG A 25 -2.80 -11.12 6.39
N GLU A 26 -3.88 -10.41 6.09
CA GLU A 26 -4.43 -10.35 4.73
C GLU A 26 -3.43 -9.76 3.72
N ILE A 27 -2.70 -8.71 4.11
CA ILE A 27 -1.65 -8.11 3.28
C ILE A 27 -0.53 -9.10 2.97
N ILE A 28 -0.10 -9.87 3.98
CA ILE A 28 0.93 -10.89 3.83
C ILE A 28 0.43 -12.04 2.96
N ASP A 29 -0.80 -12.53 3.17
CA ASP A 29 -1.39 -13.60 2.37
C ASP A 29 -1.49 -13.18 0.90
N GLN A 30 -1.96 -11.96 0.59
CA GLN A 30 -2.02 -11.46 -0.78
C GLN A 30 -0.62 -11.34 -1.41
N PHE A 31 0.36 -10.87 -0.64
CA PHE A 31 1.73 -10.75 -1.13
C PHE A 31 2.35 -12.12 -1.46
N ILE A 32 2.15 -13.12 -0.60
CA ILE A 32 2.63 -14.49 -0.82
C ILE A 32 1.90 -15.12 -2.01
N GLN A 33 0.61 -14.87 -2.19
CA GLN A 33 -0.12 -15.34 -3.37
C GLN A 33 0.41 -14.74 -4.68
N GLU A 34 0.83 -13.47 -4.67
CA GLU A 34 1.34 -12.78 -5.86
C GLU A 34 2.80 -13.16 -6.21
N HIS A 35 3.66 -13.31 -5.20
CA HIS A 35 5.10 -13.51 -5.42
C HIS A 35 5.63 -14.91 -5.08
N GLY A 36 4.83 -15.75 -4.41
CA GLY A 36 5.24 -17.07 -3.94
C GLY A 36 6.25 -17.02 -2.78
N ASP A 37 6.92 -18.14 -2.52
CA ASP A 37 7.92 -18.29 -1.43
C ASP A 37 9.24 -17.55 -1.68
N HIS A 38 9.48 -17.07 -2.91
CA HIS A 38 10.73 -16.43 -3.29
C HIS A 38 10.52 -14.94 -3.48
N TYR A 39 10.70 -14.17 -2.41
CA TYR A 39 10.62 -12.72 -2.46
C TYR A 39 11.78 -12.05 -1.74
N THR A 40 12.12 -10.86 -2.20
CA THR A 40 13.07 -9.98 -1.51
C THR A 40 12.34 -9.02 -0.58
N LYS A 41 13.05 -8.54 0.46
CA LYS A 41 12.54 -7.47 1.35
C LYS A 41 12.12 -6.21 0.57
N PHE A 42 12.77 -5.96 -0.57
CA PHE A 42 12.47 -4.83 -1.45
C PHE A 42 11.13 -4.99 -2.18
N GLU A 43 10.81 -6.19 -2.66
CA GLU A 43 9.53 -6.49 -3.30
C GLU A 43 8.37 -6.34 -2.32
N PHE A 44 8.53 -6.79 -1.07
CA PHE A 44 7.53 -6.57 -0.03
C PHE A 44 7.30 -5.08 0.23
N ALA A 45 8.36 -4.28 0.36
CA ALA A 45 8.24 -2.84 0.54
C ALA A 45 7.55 -2.15 -0.66
N LYS A 46 7.84 -2.60 -1.89
CA LYS A 46 7.21 -2.09 -3.12
C LYS A 46 5.72 -2.46 -3.18
N PHE A 47 5.36 -3.68 -2.79
CA PHE A 47 3.97 -4.14 -2.69
C PHE A 47 3.18 -3.30 -1.68
N LEU A 48 3.71 -3.13 -0.47
CA LEU A 48 3.09 -2.28 0.56
C LEU A 48 2.91 -0.84 0.04
N ARG A 49 3.93 -0.28 -0.62
CA ARG A 49 3.83 1.04 -1.24
C ARG A 49 2.71 1.10 -2.27
N ASN A 50 2.58 0.11 -3.14
CA ASN A 50 1.51 0.10 -4.15
C ASN A 50 0.12 -0.08 -3.53
N LYS A 51 -0.02 -0.98 -2.55
CA LYS A 51 -1.29 -1.25 -1.86
C LYS A 51 -1.80 -0.05 -1.07
N PHE A 52 -0.92 0.61 -0.31
CA PHE A 52 -1.30 1.79 0.49
C PHE A 52 -1.31 3.11 -0.30
N ARG A 53 -0.86 3.11 -1.55
CA ARG A 53 -0.95 4.26 -2.47
C ARG A 53 -2.25 4.29 -3.26
N ALA A 54 -3.22 3.41 -2.98
CA ALA A 54 -4.44 3.23 -3.77
C ALA A 54 -5.17 4.52 -4.17
N PRO A 55 -5.99 4.43 -5.23
CA PRO A 55 -5.57 4.50 -6.62
C PRO A 55 -5.15 5.93 -6.97
N GLN A 56 -4.22 6.09 -7.91
CA GLN A 56 -4.29 7.30 -8.72
C GLN A 56 -5.62 7.16 -9.47
N LEU A 57 -6.66 7.83 -8.97
CA LEU A 57 -7.90 8.06 -9.72
C LEU A 57 -7.48 8.28 -11.18
N PRO A 58 -8.05 7.56 -12.17
CA PRO A 58 -7.78 7.91 -13.54
C PRO A 58 -8.05 9.40 -13.65
N HIS A 59 -7.04 10.16 -14.08
CA HIS A 59 -7.04 11.62 -14.14
C HIS A 59 -8.02 12.14 -15.22
N ASN A 60 -9.13 11.44 -15.46
CA ASN A 60 -9.94 11.54 -16.65
C ASN A 60 -11.45 11.56 -16.40
N GLU A 61 -11.93 11.70 -15.16
CA GLU A 61 -13.36 11.95 -14.87
C GLU A 61 -13.68 13.37 -14.38
N MET A 62 -12.71 14.29 -14.31
CA MET A 62 -12.95 15.71 -13.98
C MET A 62 -12.94 16.67 -15.19
N LEU A 63 -12.95 16.15 -16.43
CA LEU A 63 -12.96 16.95 -17.66
C LEU A 63 -14.16 16.67 -18.58
N VAL A 64 -15.28 16.18 -18.04
CA VAL A 64 -16.56 16.11 -18.78
C VAL A 64 -17.71 16.51 -17.86
N LYS A 65 -17.71 17.77 -17.42
CA LYS A 65 -18.89 18.55 -16.97
C LYS A 65 -18.39 19.86 -16.36
N SER A 66 -17.97 20.79 -17.21
CA SER A 66 -18.18 22.22 -16.96
C SER A 66 -18.12 23.00 -18.25
#